data_AF-A0A0C9W5R5-F1
#
_entry.id   AF-A0A0C9W5R5-F1
#
_cell.length_a   1.000
_cell.length_b   1.000
_cell.length_c   1.000
_cell.angle_alpha   90.00
_cell.angle_beta   90.00
_cell.angle_gamma   90.00
#
_symmetry.space_group_name_H-M   'P 1'
#
loop_
_entity.id
_entity.type
_entity.pdbx_description
1 polymer ?
#
loop_
_entity_poly.entity_id
_entity_poly.type
_entity_poly.pdbx_seq_one_letter_code
_entity_poly.pdbx_strand_id
1 'polypeptide(L)'
;MAFHLLMWQNNRFEIRVPLLIYITVAFMLGTLFMVALAAFTQMAFIDDRNYPGGPNAFENNMFSIPVDDSGNAAFVLSNWLADALVVWRCKVIYQSCRVPIWIVMVFPCLMLAASVAMGIMFLIQVSTTNPYFTNNINFTLPYLSLSLALNIIVTIAIVLRLLTFRYRIIAVLGPSHGTQYTSIATMIIESAALYSAVSMTFLVLFGIGNAVSQVLLQSLSQFQTIATLLIVVRVAQGKGWSEGTAAMVMSAQ
;
A
#
# COMPACT_ATOMS: atom_id res chain seq x y z
N MET A 1 -19.02 2.26 -3.11
CA MET A 1 -19.08 1.30 -4.24
C MET A 1 -18.52 -0.08 -3.89
N ALA A 2 -17.28 -0.19 -3.39
CA ALA A 2 -16.65 -1.48 -3.00
C ALA A 2 -17.47 -2.29 -1.98
N PHE A 3 -17.91 -1.62 -0.91
CA PHE A 3 -18.67 -2.21 0.17
C PHE A 3 -20.00 -2.81 -0.32
N HIS A 4 -20.72 -2.07 -1.17
CA HIS A 4 -21.99 -2.51 -1.76
C HIS A 4 -21.83 -3.70 -2.71
N LEU A 5 -20.76 -3.73 -3.51
CA LEU A 5 -20.47 -4.86 -4.42
C LEU A 5 -20.10 -6.14 -3.65
N LEU A 6 -19.39 -6.02 -2.53
CA LEU A 6 -19.03 -7.15 -1.68
C LEU A 6 -20.24 -7.74 -0.93
N MET A 7 -21.21 -6.91 -0.54
CA MET A 7 -22.44 -7.39 0.10
C MET A 7 -23.39 -8.11 -0.88
N TRP A 8 -23.31 -7.83 -2.18
CA TRP A 8 -24.26 -8.37 -3.17
C TRP A 8 -23.86 -9.73 -3.77
N GLN A 9 -22.56 -10.08 -3.79
CA GLN A 9 -22.20 -11.45 -4.18
C GLN A 9 -22.63 -12.41 -3.06
N ASN A 10 -23.26 -13.56 -3.37
CA ASN A 10 -23.87 -14.44 -2.36
C ASN A 10 -23.02 -15.65 -1.93
N ASN A 11 -22.01 -16.07 -2.71
CA ASN A 11 -21.48 -17.43 -2.56
C ASN A 11 -20.20 -17.72 -1.71
N ARG A 12 -19.52 -16.78 -1.05
CA ARG A 12 -18.25 -17.09 -0.31
C ARG A 12 -17.99 -16.21 0.92
N PHE A 13 -18.54 -16.58 2.06
CA PHE A 13 -18.45 -15.82 3.32
C PHE A 13 -17.00 -15.73 3.85
N GLU A 14 -16.23 -16.81 3.75
CA GLU A 14 -14.88 -16.94 4.34
C GLU A 14 -13.83 -15.97 3.77
N ILE A 15 -13.93 -15.59 2.50
CA ILE A 15 -12.99 -14.66 1.85
C ILE A 15 -13.45 -13.21 2.00
N ARG A 16 -14.76 -12.98 2.17
CA ARG A 16 -15.34 -11.62 2.20
C ARG A 16 -15.15 -10.91 3.52
N VAL A 17 -15.40 -11.59 4.63
CA VAL A 17 -15.27 -11.01 5.96
C VAL A 17 -13.88 -10.43 6.21
N PRO A 18 -12.76 -11.15 5.95
CA PRO A 18 -11.43 -10.57 6.16
C PRO A 18 -11.13 -9.39 5.21
N LEU A 19 -11.59 -9.43 3.95
CA LEU A 19 -11.44 -8.32 3.01
C LEU A 19 -12.25 -7.08 3.42
N LEU A 20 -13.46 -7.27 3.94
CA LEU A 20 -14.29 -6.18 4.46
C LEU A 20 -13.66 -5.55 5.70
N ILE A 21 -13.21 -6.36 6.66
CA ILE A 21 -12.48 -5.88 7.83
C ILE A 21 -11.27 -5.08 7.39
N TYR A 22 -10.48 -5.60 6.45
CA TYR A 22 -9.31 -4.91 5.91
C TYR A 22 -9.68 -3.54 5.31
N ILE A 23 -10.72 -3.47 4.45
CA ILE A 23 -11.15 -2.21 3.84
C ILE A 23 -11.60 -1.22 4.92
N THR A 24 -12.40 -1.67 5.88
CA THR A 24 -12.90 -0.81 6.95
C THR A 24 -11.75 -0.25 7.78
N VAL A 25 -10.78 -1.08 8.18
CA VAL A 25 -9.61 -0.64 8.93
C VAL A 25 -8.76 0.34 8.11
N ALA A 26 -8.47 0.03 6.85
CA ALA A 26 -7.70 0.92 5.98
C ALA A 26 -8.41 2.27 5.78
N PHE A 27 -9.73 2.27 5.62
CA PHE A 27 -10.53 3.48 5.48
C PHE A 27 -10.55 4.32 6.76
N MET A 28 -10.69 3.68 7.93
CA MET A 28 -10.64 4.35 9.23
C MET A 28 -9.29 5.00 9.46
N LEU A 29 -8.18 4.30 9.19
CA LEU A 29 -6.83 4.86 9.34
C LEU A 29 -6.57 6.01 8.36
N GLY A 30 -6.98 5.86 7.10
CA GLY A 30 -6.88 6.94 6.11
C GLY A 30 -7.70 8.18 6.49
N THR A 31 -8.87 7.98 7.13
CA THR A 31 -9.71 9.07 7.63
C THR A 31 -9.06 9.75 8.83
N LEU A 32 -8.54 8.96 9.79
CA LEU A 32 -7.83 9.48 10.96
C LEU A 32 -6.63 10.34 10.56
N PHE A 33 -5.85 9.89 9.57
CA PHE A 33 -4.74 10.66 9.02
C PHE A 33 -5.20 12.01 8.45
N MET A 34 -6.26 12.03 7.63
CA MET A 34 -6.77 13.28 7.05
C MET A 34 -7.34 14.23 8.10
N VAL A 35 -8.01 13.70 9.12
CA VAL A 35 -8.56 14.50 10.22
C VAL A 35 -7.44 15.12 11.04
N ALA A 36 -6.41 14.34 11.41
CA ALA A 36 -5.24 14.82 12.12
C ALA A 36 -4.51 15.93 11.34
N LEU A 37 -4.26 15.69 10.05
CA LEU A 37 -3.62 16.66 9.17
C LEU A 37 -4.44 17.96 9.05
N ALA A 38 -5.75 17.86 8.81
CA ALA A 38 -6.62 19.03 8.70
C ALA A 38 -6.68 19.82 10.02
N ALA A 39 -6.74 19.14 11.16
CA ALA A 39 -6.71 19.77 12.47
C ALA A 39 -5.36 20.47 12.72
N PHE A 40 -4.24 19.85 12.34
CA PHE A 40 -2.92 20.45 12.47
C PHE A 40 -2.76 21.70 11.60
N THR A 41 -3.16 21.63 10.33
CA THR A 41 -3.15 22.79 9.43
C THR A 41 -4.11 23.89 9.92
N GLN A 42 -5.27 23.55 10.49
CA GLN A 42 -6.15 24.55 11.10
C GLN A 42 -5.47 25.28 12.25
N MET A 43 -4.80 24.55 13.16
CA MET A 43 -4.07 25.18 14.27
C MET A 43 -2.98 26.13 13.74
N ALA A 44 -2.22 25.71 12.73
CA ALA A 44 -1.16 26.53 12.15
C ALA A 44 -1.67 27.80 11.43
N PHE A 45 -2.74 27.70 10.64
CA PHE A 45 -3.19 28.77 9.74
C PHE A 45 -4.33 29.64 10.29
N ILE A 46 -5.12 29.12 11.24
CA ILE A 46 -6.29 29.80 11.80
C ILE A 46 -6.02 30.19 13.26
N ASP A 47 -5.74 29.21 14.12
CA ASP A 47 -5.68 29.45 15.57
C ASP A 47 -4.40 30.22 15.97
N ASP A 48 -3.23 29.76 15.50
CA ASP A 48 -1.92 30.32 15.79
C ASP A 48 -1.30 31.06 14.59
N ARG A 49 -2.15 31.70 13.77
CA ARG A 49 -1.74 32.40 12.54
C ARG A 49 -0.59 33.40 12.74
N ASN A 50 -0.52 34.04 13.90
CA ASN A 50 0.49 35.06 14.25
C ASN A 50 1.73 34.46 14.93
N TYR A 51 1.93 33.14 14.88
CA TYR A 51 3.13 32.50 15.41
C TYR A 51 4.40 33.13 14.82
N PRO A 52 5.48 33.33 15.61
CA PRO A 52 6.73 33.89 15.11
C PRO A 52 7.29 33.07 13.93
N GLY A 53 7.41 33.70 12.76
CA GLY A 53 7.81 33.02 11.50
C GLY A 53 6.65 32.51 10.65
N GLY A 54 5.40 32.73 11.09
CA GLY A 54 4.17 32.38 10.38
C GLY A 54 3.75 30.90 10.51
N PRO A 55 2.67 30.50 9.83
CA PRO A 55 2.12 29.14 9.90
C PRO A 55 3.13 28.03 9.56
N ASN A 56 4.00 28.26 8.58
CA ASN A 56 5.05 27.30 8.22
C ASN A 56 6.06 27.08 9.37
N ALA A 57 6.41 28.15 10.11
CA ALA A 57 7.28 28.01 11.28
C ALA A 57 6.57 27.28 12.43
N PHE A 58 5.26 27.46 12.57
CA PHE A 58 4.46 26.69 13.52
C PHE A 58 4.50 25.20 13.18
N GLU A 59 4.22 24.82 11.93
CA GLU A 59 4.21 23.40 11.51
C GLU A 59 5.56 22.72 11.73
N ASN A 60 6.68 23.41 11.47
CA ASN A 60 8.02 22.85 11.70
C ASN A 60 8.39 22.74 13.19
N ASN A 61 7.95 23.67 14.02
CA ASN A 61 8.32 23.70 15.45
C ASN A 61 7.40 22.85 16.33
N MET A 62 6.13 22.76 15.94
CA MET A 62 5.07 22.02 16.64
C MET A 62 4.77 20.68 15.95
N PHE A 63 5.74 20.14 15.22
CA PHE A 63 5.58 18.90 14.45
C PHE A 63 5.29 17.67 15.33
N SER A 64 5.76 17.65 16.59
CA SER A 64 5.56 16.54 17.53
C SER A 64 4.37 16.75 18.49
N ILE A 65 3.34 17.51 18.07
CA ILE A 65 2.13 17.62 18.90
C ILE A 65 1.28 16.34 18.77
N PRO A 66 0.50 15.96 19.80
CA PRO A 66 -0.26 14.70 19.80
C PRO A 66 -1.21 14.53 18.60
N VAL A 67 -1.74 15.64 18.07
CA VAL A 67 -2.63 15.62 16.90
C VAL A 67 -1.88 15.14 15.66
N ASP A 68 -0.73 15.74 15.34
CA ASP A 68 0.06 15.35 14.17
C ASP A 68 0.72 13.97 14.36
N ASP A 69 1.24 13.68 15.56
CA ASP A 69 1.79 12.35 15.90
C ASP A 69 0.79 11.21 15.68
N SER A 70 -0.47 11.41 16.08
CA SER A 70 -1.53 10.43 15.85
C SER A 70 -1.84 10.23 14.35
N GLY A 71 -1.72 11.30 13.56
CA GLY A 71 -1.83 11.26 12.11
C GLY A 71 -0.68 10.46 11.49
N ASN A 72 0.56 10.77 11.85
CA ASN A 72 1.75 10.05 11.37
C ASN A 72 1.71 8.56 11.73
N ALA A 73 1.24 8.22 12.93
CA ALA A 73 1.02 6.82 13.31
C ALA A 73 -0.03 6.15 12.40
N ALA A 74 -1.15 6.81 12.13
CA ALA A 74 -2.19 6.29 11.24
C ALA A 74 -1.68 6.12 9.79
N PHE A 75 -0.83 7.04 9.32
CA PHE A 75 -0.15 6.97 8.02
C PHE A 75 0.74 5.72 7.93
N VAL A 76 1.63 5.51 8.90
CA VAL A 76 2.55 4.38 8.91
C VAL A 76 1.80 3.05 9.00
N LEU A 77 0.78 2.97 9.86
CA LEU A 77 -0.07 1.78 9.97
C LEU A 77 -0.78 1.46 8.65
N SER A 78 -1.31 2.49 7.97
CA SER A 78 -1.95 2.33 6.66
C SER A 78 -0.97 1.80 5.62
N ASN A 79 0.26 2.30 5.63
CA ASN A 79 1.29 1.87 4.69
C ASN A 79 1.75 0.43 4.96
N TRP A 80 1.91 0.04 6.23
CA TRP A 80 2.22 -1.36 6.57
C TRP A 80 1.10 -2.33 6.22
N LEU A 81 -0.17 -1.94 6.40
CA LEU A 81 -1.30 -2.75 5.96
C LEU A 81 -1.27 -2.97 4.44
N ALA A 82 -0.96 -1.92 3.69
CA ALA A 82 -0.81 -1.99 2.25
C ALA A 82 0.36 -2.90 1.81
N ASP A 83 1.55 -2.71 2.37
CA ASP A 83 2.72 -3.55 2.09
C ASP A 83 2.42 -5.02 2.42
N ALA A 84 1.79 -5.28 3.57
CA ALA A 84 1.39 -6.62 3.99
C ALA A 84 0.38 -7.26 3.03
N LEU A 85 -0.58 -6.49 2.50
CA LEU A 85 -1.53 -6.99 1.50
C LEU A 85 -0.83 -7.37 0.19
N VAL A 86 0.16 -6.59 -0.26
CA VAL A 86 0.96 -6.91 -1.45
C VAL A 86 1.74 -8.22 -1.24
N VAL A 87 2.38 -8.39 -0.08
CA VAL A 87 3.12 -9.61 0.28
C VAL A 87 2.17 -10.82 0.39
N TRP A 88 1.01 -10.66 1.03
CA TRP A 88 0.00 -11.71 1.13
C TRP A 88 -0.49 -12.17 -0.24
N ARG A 89 -0.72 -11.24 -1.18
CA ARG A 89 -1.09 -11.59 -2.57
C ARG A 89 -0.01 -12.39 -3.27
N CYS A 90 1.26 -12.03 -3.06
CA CYS A 90 2.39 -12.80 -3.59
C CYS A 90 2.35 -14.24 -3.07
N LYS A 91 2.15 -14.41 -1.76
CA LYS A 91 2.01 -15.74 -1.14
C LYS A 91 0.92 -16.57 -1.81
N VAL A 92 -0.29 -16.02 -1.92
CA VAL A 92 -1.45 -16.73 -2.51
C VAL A 92 -1.17 -17.16 -3.95
N ILE A 93 -0.57 -16.29 -4.77
CA ILE A 93 -0.30 -16.58 -6.19
C ILE A 93 0.81 -17.63 -6.35
N TYR A 94 1.79 -17.64 -5.45
CA TYR A 94 2.89 -18.60 -5.48
C TYR A 94 2.60 -19.93 -4.76
N GLN A 95 1.46 -20.10 -4.09
CA GLN A 95 1.07 -21.36 -3.44
C GLN A 95 1.01 -22.56 -4.40
N SER A 96 0.66 -22.34 -5.67
CA SER A 96 0.60 -23.40 -6.69
C SER A 96 1.92 -23.60 -7.44
N CYS A 97 3.05 -23.16 -6.88
CA CYS A 97 4.38 -23.33 -7.48
C CYS A 97 5.02 -24.68 -7.16
N ARG A 98 5.83 -25.16 -8.10
CA ARG A 98 6.74 -26.31 -7.90
C ARG A 98 7.90 -25.97 -6.97
N VAL A 99 8.26 -24.69 -6.88
CA VAL A 99 9.29 -24.15 -5.97
C VAL A 99 8.69 -24.02 -4.57
N PRO A 100 9.38 -24.43 -3.50
CA PRO A 100 8.86 -24.29 -2.14
C PRO A 100 8.58 -22.82 -1.82
N ILE A 101 7.38 -22.56 -1.31
CA ILE A 101 6.86 -21.21 -1.05
C ILE A 101 7.77 -20.37 -0.14
N TRP A 102 8.47 -21.02 0.79
CA TRP A 102 9.37 -20.37 1.73
C TRP A 102 10.51 -19.64 1.01
N ILE A 103 11.09 -20.20 -0.05
CA ILE A 103 12.20 -19.57 -0.78
C ILE A 103 11.75 -18.28 -1.47
N VAL A 104 10.57 -18.30 -2.10
CA VAL A 104 10.04 -17.12 -2.79
C VAL A 104 9.61 -16.04 -1.81
N MET A 105 9.08 -16.43 -0.65
CA MET A 105 8.56 -15.50 0.35
C MET A 105 9.63 -14.88 1.24
N VAL A 106 10.82 -15.47 1.36
CA VAL A 106 11.92 -14.91 2.16
C VAL A 106 12.22 -13.47 1.75
N PHE A 107 12.34 -13.19 0.45
CA PHE A 107 12.71 -11.86 -0.02
C PHE A 107 11.63 -10.79 0.27
N PRO A 108 10.34 -10.96 -0.13
CA PRO A 108 9.28 -10.03 0.24
C PRO A 108 9.07 -9.87 1.75
N CYS A 109 9.21 -10.94 2.53
CA CYS A 109 9.07 -10.87 3.99
C CYS A 109 10.22 -10.09 4.64
N LEU A 110 11.45 -10.24 4.16
CA LEU A 110 12.59 -9.46 4.63
C LEU A 110 12.42 -7.97 4.30
N MET A 111 11.96 -7.64 3.09
CA MET A 111 11.65 -6.26 2.73
C MET A 111 10.53 -5.66 3.61
N LEU A 112 9.49 -6.45 3.90
CA LEU A 112 8.41 -6.03 4.80
C LEU A 112 8.92 -5.78 6.22
N ALA A 113 9.74 -6.68 6.76
CA ALA A 113 10.34 -6.52 8.07
C ALA A 113 11.24 -5.26 8.13
N ALA A 114 12.01 -5.01 7.07
CA ALA A 114 12.79 -3.79 6.95
C ALA A 114 11.90 -2.54 6.82
N SER A 115 10.78 -2.59 6.08
CA SER A 115 9.78 -1.50 6.01
C SER A 115 9.19 -1.19 7.39
N VAL A 116 8.91 -2.22 8.19
CA VAL A 116 8.45 -2.06 9.58
C VAL A 116 9.53 -1.41 10.44
N ALA A 117 10.77 -1.90 10.38
CA ALA A 117 11.86 -1.32 11.15
C ALA A 117 12.10 0.16 10.81
N MET A 118 12.13 0.50 9.51
CA MET A 118 12.31 1.87 9.05
C MET A 118 11.11 2.77 9.38
N GLY A 119 9.89 2.23 9.34
CA GLY A 119 8.68 2.95 9.75
C GLY A 119 8.65 3.27 11.25
N ILE A 120 9.14 2.35 12.09
CA ILE A 120 9.30 2.61 13.53
C ILE A 120 10.33 3.73 13.75
N MET A 121 11.47 3.68 13.04
CA MET A 121 12.48 4.74 13.13
C MET A 121 11.94 6.10 12.66
N PHE A 122 11.13 6.11 11.59
CA PHE A 122 10.43 7.32 11.14
C PHE A 122 9.48 7.86 12.21
N LEU A 123 8.66 7.03 12.85
CA LEU A 123 7.76 7.47 13.93
C LEU A 123 8.53 8.04 15.12
N ILE A 124 9.62 7.40 15.54
CA ILE A 124 10.48 7.93 16.60
C ILE A 124 11.09 9.28 16.19
N GLN A 125 11.52 9.43 14.93
CA GLN A 125 12.07 10.69 14.44
C GLN A 125 11.01 11.81 14.49
N VAL A 126 9.78 11.54 14.09
CA VAL A 126 8.70 12.52 14.02
C VAL A 126 8.15 12.89 15.41
N SER A 127 8.07 11.92 16.33
CA SER A 127 7.48 12.11 17.65
C SER A 127 8.48 12.54 18.74
N THR A 128 9.75 12.77 18.42
CA THR A 128 10.73 13.24 19.42
C THR A 128 11.30 14.60 19.06
N THR A 129 11.40 15.46 20.08
CA THR A 129 12.20 16.69 20.06
C THR A 129 13.60 16.46 20.67
N ASN A 130 13.96 15.19 20.92
CA ASN A 130 15.14 14.84 21.71
C ASN A 130 16.43 14.97 20.89
N PRO A 131 17.40 15.81 21.31
CA PRO A 131 18.69 16.01 20.64
C PRO A 131 19.47 14.73 20.33
N TYR A 132 19.30 13.68 21.15
CA TYR A 132 19.98 12.39 21.00
C TYR A 132 19.38 11.50 19.90
N PHE A 133 18.12 11.75 19.51
CA PHE A 133 17.42 11.08 18.40
C PHE A 133 17.32 11.95 17.15
N THR A 134 17.48 13.28 17.27
CA THR A 134 17.66 14.20 16.15
C THR A 134 19.07 14.06 15.56
N ASN A 135 19.40 12.88 15.06
CA ASN A 135 20.52 12.73 14.13
C ASN A 135 20.12 13.34 12.78
N ASN A 136 21.10 13.89 12.04
CA ASN A 136 20.94 14.45 10.69
C ASN A 136 20.43 13.47 9.61
N ILE A 137 20.04 12.25 9.97
CA ILE A 137 19.64 11.21 9.04
C ILE A 137 18.12 11.25 8.91
N ASN A 138 17.65 11.59 7.72
CA ASN A 138 16.23 11.61 7.39
C ASN A 138 15.74 10.19 7.06
N PHE A 139 14.96 9.58 7.95
CA PHE A 139 14.42 8.23 7.76
C PHE A 139 13.21 8.16 6.81
N THR A 140 12.60 9.30 6.45
CA THR A 140 11.48 9.37 5.49
C THR A 140 11.85 8.79 4.13
N LEU A 141 13.02 9.17 3.61
CA LEU A 141 13.49 8.73 2.29
C LEU A 141 13.72 7.21 2.23
N PRO A 142 14.51 6.59 3.11
CA PRO A 142 14.72 5.14 3.06
C PRO A 142 13.45 4.35 3.39
N TYR A 143 12.58 4.83 4.28
CA TYR A 143 11.31 4.19 4.57
C TYR A 143 10.39 4.12 3.34
N LEU A 144 10.11 5.27 2.73
CA LEU A 144 9.21 5.36 1.57
C LEU A 144 9.83 4.72 0.31
N SER A 145 11.16 4.81 0.14
CA SER A 145 11.85 4.11 -0.95
C SER A 145 11.75 2.59 -0.82
N LEU A 146 11.86 2.07 0.40
CA LEU A 146 11.77 0.62 0.64
C LEU A 146 10.36 0.09 0.43
N SER A 147 9.33 0.80 0.90
CA SER A 147 7.92 0.46 0.66
C SER A 147 7.58 0.53 -0.85
N LEU A 148 8.06 1.55 -1.56
CA LEU A 148 7.94 1.64 -3.02
C LEU A 148 8.64 0.46 -3.72
N ALA A 149 9.87 0.15 -3.35
CA ALA A 149 10.62 -0.96 -3.93
C ALA A 149 9.93 -2.30 -3.69
N LEU A 150 9.40 -2.53 -2.48
CA LEU A 150 8.60 -3.72 -2.15
C LEU A 150 7.40 -3.81 -3.09
N ASN A 151 6.63 -2.74 -3.23
CA ASN A 151 5.45 -2.70 -4.07
C ASN A 151 5.77 -3.05 -5.54
N ILE A 152 6.81 -2.42 -6.10
CA ILE A 152 7.25 -2.65 -7.49
C ILE A 152 7.76 -4.08 -7.68
N ILE A 153 8.71 -4.54 -6.86
CA ILE A 153 9.35 -5.85 -7.04
C ILE A 153 8.33 -6.97 -6.87
N VAL A 154 7.49 -6.91 -5.83
CA VAL A 154 6.46 -7.92 -5.60
C VAL A 154 5.42 -7.90 -6.70
N THR A 155 5.02 -6.72 -7.19
CA THR A 155 4.09 -6.63 -8.33
C THR A 155 4.68 -7.25 -9.60
N ILE A 156 5.94 -6.97 -9.93
CA ILE A 156 6.62 -7.56 -11.08
C ILE A 156 6.66 -9.09 -10.94
N ALA A 157 7.03 -9.61 -9.77
CA ALA A 157 7.05 -11.05 -9.51
C ALA A 157 5.67 -11.69 -9.74
N ILE A 158 4.61 -11.07 -9.20
CA ILE A 158 3.23 -11.51 -9.39
C ILE A 158 2.83 -11.52 -10.88
N VAL A 159 3.11 -10.45 -11.61
CA VAL A 159 2.75 -10.31 -13.03
C VAL A 159 3.49 -11.34 -13.89
N LEU A 160 4.80 -11.49 -13.69
CA LEU A 160 5.60 -12.50 -14.39
C LEU A 160 5.06 -13.91 -14.14
N ARG A 161 4.67 -14.21 -12.90
CA ARG A 161 4.05 -15.49 -12.57
C ARG A 161 2.72 -15.70 -13.28
N LEU A 162 1.84 -14.70 -13.29
CA LEU A 162 0.55 -14.78 -13.96
C LEU A 162 0.71 -14.99 -15.47
N LEU A 163 1.65 -14.28 -16.10
CA LEU A 163 1.91 -14.41 -17.54
C LEU A 163 2.51 -15.78 -17.88
N THR A 164 3.47 -16.28 -17.11
CA THR A 164 4.03 -17.63 -17.32
C THR A 164 2.97 -18.72 -17.15
N PHE A 165 2.07 -18.57 -16.19
CA PHE A 165 0.94 -19.49 -16.01
C PHE A 165 -0.01 -19.45 -17.21
N ARG A 166 -0.33 -18.25 -17.71
CA ARG A 166 -1.12 -18.06 -18.93
C ARG A 166 -0.48 -18.73 -20.14
N TYR A 167 0.82 -18.52 -20.37
CA TYR A 167 1.52 -19.16 -21.50
C TYR A 167 1.39 -20.68 -21.44
N ARG A 168 1.50 -21.28 -20.25
CA ARG A 168 1.34 -22.72 -20.06
C ARG A 168 -0.10 -23.20 -20.28
N ILE A 169 -1.09 -22.46 -19.80
CA ILE A 169 -2.51 -22.80 -19.98
C ILE A 169 -2.91 -22.69 -21.46
N ILE A 170 -2.49 -21.62 -22.16
CA ILE A 170 -2.78 -21.46 -23.59
C ILE A 170 -2.16 -22.59 -24.41
N ALA A 171 -0.95 -23.03 -24.05
CA ALA A 171 -0.29 -24.14 -24.72
C ALA A 171 -1.02 -25.49 -24.56
N VAL A 172 -1.80 -25.68 -23.50
CA VAL A 172 -2.49 -26.95 -23.20
C VAL A 172 -3.98 -26.91 -23.53
N LEU A 173 -4.67 -25.81 -23.24
CA LEU A 173 -6.14 -25.65 -23.31
C LEU A 173 -6.62 -24.67 -24.39
N GLY A 174 -5.69 -24.12 -25.19
CA GLY A 174 -5.99 -23.16 -26.26
C GLY A 174 -6.21 -21.71 -25.80
N PRO A 175 -6.31 -20.75 -26.75
CA PRO A 175 -6.26 -19.31 -26.48
C PRO A 175 -7.47 -18.74 -25.72
N SER A 176 -8.61 -19.44 -25.71
CA SER A 176 -9.84 -18.97 -25.04
C SER A 176 -9.71 -18.89 -23.49
N HIS A 177 -8.89 -19.76 -22.90
CA HIS A 177 -8.79 -19.91 -21.43
C HIS A 177 -7.77 -18.95 -20.76
N GLY A 178 -7.07 -18.11 -21.53
CA GLY A 178 -5.99 -17.25 -21.04
C GLY A 178 -6.35 -15.80 -20.72
N THR A 179 -7.53 -15.34 -21.13
CA THR A 179 -7.96 -13.92 -21.06
C THR A 179 -8.15 -13.41 -19.62
N GLN A 180 -8.65 -14.26 -18.73
CA GLN A 180 -8.85 -13.93 -17.32
C GLN A 180 -7.53 -13.59 -16.60
N TYR A 181 -6.45 -14.33 -16.87
CA TYR A 181 -5.14 -14.08 -16.27
C TYR A 181 -4.53 -12.75 -16.70
N THR A 182 -4.69 -12.38 -17.98
CA THR A 182 -4.26 -11.07 -18.48
C THR A 182 -5.06 -9.95 -17.82
N SER A 183 -6.38 -10.09 -17.72
CA SER A 183 -7.22 -9.09 -17.06
C SER A 183 -6.82 -8.88 -15.59
N ILE A 184 -6.48 -9.96 -14.88
CA ILE A 184 -5.98 -9.88 -13.50
C ILE A 184 -4.62 -9.17 -13.49
N ALA A 185 -3.66 -9.61 -14.32
CA ALA A 185 -2.33 -8.99 -14.36
C ALA A 185 -2.38 -7.48 -14.67
N THR A 186 -3.16 -7.08 -15.69
CA THR A 186 -3.38 -5.67 -16.05
C THR A 186 -3.93 -4.88 -14.88
N MET A 187 -4.90 -5.44 -14.15
CA MET A 187 -5.47 -4.79 -12.97
C MET A 187 -4.43 -4.58 -11.85
N ILE A 188 -3.54 -5.54 -11.61
CA ILE A 188 -2.46 -5.37 -10.62
C ILE A 188 -1.53 -4.25 -11.07
N ILE A 189 -1.14 -4.25 -12.35
CA ILE A 189 -0.26 -3.23 -12.92
C ILE A 189 -0.89 -1.84 -12.82
N GLU A 190 -2.16 -1.67 -13.18
CA GLU A 190 -2.86 -0.39 -13.08
C GLU A 190 -2.87 0.15 -11.65
N SER A 191 -3.17 -0.71 -10.67
CA SER A 191 -3.18 -0.30 -9.25
C SER A 191 -1.80 0.02 -8.70
N ALA A 192 -0.77 -0.75 -9.07
CA ALA A 192 0.60 -0.55 -8.62
C ALA A 192 1.23 0.67 -9.29
N ALA A 193 0.93 0.93 -10.56
CA ALA A 193 1.41 2.08 -11.30
C ALA A 193 0.91 3.39 -10.69
N LEU A 194 -0.35 3.44 -10.24
CA LEU A 194 -0.91 4.63 -9.59
C LEU A 194 -0.11 5.03 -8.35
N TYR A 195 0.08 4.10 -7.40
CA TYR A 195 0.87 4.38 -6.20
C TYR A 195 2.35 4.64 -6.51
N SER A 196 2.94 3.82 -7.39
CA SER A 196 4.36 3.92 -7.71
C SER A 196 4.72 5.22 -8.41
N ALA A 197 3.86 5.73 -9.29
CA ALA A 197 4.09 7.00 -9.99
C ALA A 197 4.14 8.16 -8.98
N VAL A 198 3.13 8.27 -8.11
CA VAL A 198 3.07 9.35 -7.11
C VAL A 198 4.23 9.25 -6.11
N SER A 199 4.54 8.04 -5.64
CA SER A 199 5.66 7.80 -4.71
C SER A 199 7.01 8.13 -5.35
N MET A 200 7.21 7.79 -6.62
CA MET A 200 8.43 8.14 -7.35
C MET A 200 8.56 9.66 -7.53
N THR A 201 7.47 10.35 -7.91
CA THR A 201 7.47 11.81 -8.03
C THR A 201 7.78 12.47 -6.69
N PHE A 202 7.20 11.97 -5.59
CA PHE A 202 7.53 12.42 -4.25
C PHE A 202 9.02 12.27 -3.94
N LEU A 203 9.60 11.08 -4.14
CA LEU A 203 11.01 10.82 -3.81
C LEU A 203 11.96 11.73 -4.60
N VAL A 204 11.68 11.99 -5.88
CA VAL A 204 12.48 12.89 -6.72
C VAL A 204 12.37 14.33 -6.21
N LEU A 205 11.16 14.82 -5.96
CA LEU A 205 10.95 16.19 -5.48
C LEU A 205 11.53 16.41 -4.08
N PHE A 206 11.41 15.40 -3.22
CA PHE A 206 11.97 15.42 -1.86
C PHE A 206 13.50 15.42 -1.91
N GLY A 207 14.11 14.62 -2.78
CA GLY A 207 15.56 14.59 -2.97
C GLY A 207 16.16 15.89 -3.51
N ILE A 208 15.38 16.68 -4.27
CA ILE A 208 15.79 18.01 -4.78
C ILE A 208 15.45 19.13 -3.77
N GLY A 209 14.78 18.82 -2.65
CA GLY A 209 14.39 19.80 -1.64
C GLY A 209 13.25 20.72 -2.06
N ASN A 210 12.39 20.29 -3.00
CA ASN A 210 11.26 21.07 -3.47
C ASN A 210 10.10 21.01 -2.48
N ALA A 211 9.52 22.17 -2.13
CA ALA A 211 8.38 22.28 -1.21
C ALA A 211 7.13 21.49 -1.64
N VAL A 212 6.97 21.24 -2.95
CA VAL A 212 5.86 20.42 -3.50
C VAL A 212 5.90 18.98 -2.97
N SER A 213 7.06 18.50 -2.53
CA SER A 213 7.19 17.17 -1.91
C SER A 213 6.30 17.00 -0.68
N GLN A 214 6.07 18.05 0.11
CA GLN A 214 5.23 17.99 1.31
C GLN A 214 3.75 17.78 0.96
N VAL A 215 3.28 18.44 -0.11
CA VAL A 215 1.92 18.23 -0.63
C VAL A 215 1.74 16.79 -1.13
N LEU A 216 2.74 16.26 -1.82
CA LEU A 216 2.70 14.87 -2.26
C LEU A 216 2.71 13.90 -1.09
N LEU A 217 3.54 14.11 -0.06
CA LEU A 217 3.59 13.27 1.13
C LEU A 217 2.21 13.12 1.78
N GLN A 218 1.50 14.23 1.94
CA GLN A 218 0.14 14.26 2.50
C GLN A 218 -0.87 13.49 1.63
N SER A 219 -0.69 13.48 0.30
CA SER A 219 -1.59 12.77 -0.60
C SER A 219 -1.25 11.28 -0.81
N LEU A 220 -0.01 10.84 -0.49
CA LEU A 220 0.46 9.48 -0.74
C LEU A 220 -0.41 8.40 -0.09
N SER A 221 -0.84 8.60 1.16
CA SER A 221 -1.70 7.65 1.87
C SER A 221 -3.06 7.46 1.19
N GLN A 222 -3.59 8.51 0.58
CA GLN A 222 -4.85 8.47 -0.15
C GLN A 222 -4.69 7.68 -1.45
N PHE A 223 -3.62 7.91 -2.20
CA PHE A 223 -3.33 7.13 -3.40
C PHE A 223 -3.11 5.65 -3.08
N GLN A 224 -2.43 5.33 -1.98
CA GLN A 224 -2.26 3.94 -1.51
C GLN A 224 -3.60 3.29 -1.14
N THR A 225 -4.47 4.02 -0.45
CA THR A 225 -5.82 3.56 -0.07
C THR A 225 -6.69 3.32 -1.31
N ILE A 226 -6.68 4.26 -2.26
CA ILE A 226 -7.41 4.15 -3.54
C ILE A 226 -6.90 2.95 -4.34
N ALA A 227 -5.59 2.78 -4.49
CA ALA A 227 -4.99 1.64 -5.19
C ALA A 227 -5.47 0.32 -4.58
N THR A 228 -5.52 0.24 -3.26
CA THR A 228 -5.99 -0.95 -2.55
C THR A 228 -7.49 -1.19 -2.74
N LEU A 229 -8.31 -0.14 -2.68
CA LEU A 229 -9.75 -0.23 -2.92
C LEU A 229 -10.07 -0.67 -4.36
N LEU A 230 -9.34 -0.16 -5.36
CA LEU A 230 -9.47 -0.57 -6.76
C LEU A 230 -9.20 -2.07 -6.92
N ILE A 231 -8.20 -2.59 -6.20
CA ILE A 231 -7.92 -4.02 -6.18
C ILE A 231 -9.13 -4.79 -5.63
N VAL A 232 -9.65 -4.39 -4.47
CA VAL A 232 -10.73 -5.15 -3.82
C VAL A 232 -12.05 -5.07 -4.60
N VAL A 233 -12.42 -3.91 -5.15
CA VAL A 233 -13.63 -3.74 -5.99
C VAL A 233 -13.64 -4.74 -7.14
N ARG A 234 -12.50 -4.94 -7.80
CA ARG A 234 -12.41 -5.79 -8.97
C ARG A 234 -12.38 -7.28 -8.61
N VAL A 235 -11.79 -7.64 -7.47
CA VAL A 235 -11.93 -8.99 -6.89
C VAL A 235 -13.41 -9.27 -6.59
N ALA A 236 -14.10 -8.30 -5.98
CA ALA A 236 -15.53 -8.37 -5.67
C ALA A 236 -16.44 -8.40 -6.91
N GLN A 237 -15.95 -8.04 -8.10
CA GLN A 237 -16.70 -8.15 -9.36
C GLN A 237 -16.58 -9.55 -9.99
N GLY A 238 -15.93 -10.52 -9.34
CA GLY A 238 -15.74 -11.87 -9.88
C GLY A 238 -14.76 -11.92 -11.07
N LYS A 239 -14.07 -10.82 -11.35
CA LYS A 239 -12.95 -10.76 -12.31
C LYS A 239 -11.62 -11.15 -11.66
N GLY A 240 -11.59 -11.32 -10.34
CA GLY A 240 -10.48 -11.90 -9.58
C GLY A 240 -10.62 -13.43 -9.45
N TRP A 241 -9.48 -14.10 -9.29
CA TRP A 241 -9.27 -15.56 -9.18
C TRP A 241 -10.50 -16.34 -8.68
N SER A 242 -11.15 -17.10 -9.57
CA SER A 242 -12.20 -18.05 -9.18
C SER A 242 -11.53 -19.37 -8.80
N GLU A 243 -11.84 -19.94 -7.63
CA GLU A 243 -11.38 -21.31 -7.32
C GLU A 243 -12.02 -22.35 -8.23
N GLY A 244 -13.06 -22.03 -9.01
CA GLY A 244 -13.51 -22.90 -10.10
C GLY A 244 -12.39 -23.13 -11.12
N THR A 245 -11.50 -22.14 -11.31
CA THR A 245 -10.30 -22.23 -12.14
C THR A 245 -9.19 -23.04 -11.45
N ALA A 246 -9.02 -22.92 -10.13
CA ALA A 246 -8.07 -23.72 -9.37
C ALA A 246 -8.51 -25.20 -9.28
N ALA A 247 -9.80 -25.47 -9.06
CA ALA A 247 -10.38 -26.80 -9.05
C ALA A 247 -10.37 -27.46 -10.43
N MET A 248 -10.66 -26.72 -11.52
CA MET A 248 -10.49 -27.24 -12.88
C MET A 248 -9.04 -27.52 -13.25
N VAL A 249 -8.08 -26.77 -12.72
CA VAL A 249 -6.63 -27.03 -12.91
C VAL A 249 -6.17 -28.24 -12.08
N MET A 250 -6.72 -28.45 -10.89
CA MET A 250 -6.43 -29.63 -10.07
C MET A 250 -7.12 -30.90 -10.58
N SER A 251 -8.26 -30.80 -11.27
CA SER A 251 -8.94 -31.95 -11.90
C SER A 251 -8.43 -32.28 -13.31
N ALA A 252 -7.58 -31.43 -13.89
CA ALA A 252 -6.95 -31.64 -15.20
C ALA A 252 -5.51 -32.21 -15.09
N GLN A 253 -5.08 -32.62 -13.89
CA GLN A 253 -3.91 -33.46 -13.65
C GLN A 253 -4.36 -34.86 -13.25
#